data_AF-A0A0A7CN75-F1
#
_entry.id   AF-A0A0A7CN75-F1
#
_cell.length_a   1.000
_cell.length_b   1.000
_cell.length_c   1.000
_cell.angle_alpha   90.00
_cell.angle_beta   90.00
_cell.angle_gamma   90.00
#
_symmetry.space_group_name_H-M   'P 1'
#
loop_
_entity.id
_entity.type
_entity.pdbx_description
1 polymer ?
#
loop_
_entity_poly.entity_id
_entity_poly.type
_entity_poly.pdbx_seq_one_letter_code
_entity_poly.pdbx_strand_id
1 'polypeptide(L)'
;MMRSVLGVCVALALLSTTDAMFDSNPVCDARSEICSSAKKGGKKVLAPKRDYKIWANGCGTESMGFSVMADDGTDFTSCCNWHDACYSICGISKNFCERRFEKCMKDKCATEDDPKACQSMADIYAMGPKLMGCPAYTKAQKEACVCVDKDKVAAKNRARLEYFLEAHGTGADSVDDLLAKYAGKEPTMFFRLLSKFPDALVIKEKVKTDKESMFERLKKDIAKEKEASAPDDEIVEHIEL
;
A
#
# COMPACT_ATOMS: atom_id res chain seq x y z
N MET A 1 53.95 -21.13 54.64
CA MET A 1 52.52 -21.14 54.25
C MET A 1 52.34 -20.10 53.15
N MET A 2 51.97 -20.52 51.94
CA MET A 2 50.99 -19.89 51.02
C MET A 2 51.19 -20.46 49.62
N ARG A 3 50.25 -21.31 49.22
CA ARG A 3 50.02 -21.78 47.85
C ARG A 3 49.33 -20.64 47.10
N SER A 4 49.88 -20.22 45.95
CA SER A 4 49.14 -19.37 45.01
C SER A 4 48.56 -20.24 43.91
N VAL A 5 47.24 -20.17 43.77
CA VAL A 5 46.38 -21.02 42.95
C VAL A 5 46.21 -20.39 41.56
N LEU A 6 46.25 -21.25 40.54
CA LEU A 6 45.88 -20.98 39.16
C LEU A 6 44.56 -20.20 39.04
N GLY A 7 44.57 -19.13 38.24
CA GLY A 7 43.37 -18.47 37.75
C GLY A 7 43.43 -18.33 36.23
N VAL A 8 43.01 -19.36 35.49
CA VAL A 8 42.77 -19.26 34.05
C VAL A 8 41.41 -18.59 33.88
N CYS A 9 41.41 -17.31 33.48
CA CYS A 9 40.22 -16.62 33.02
C CYS A 9 39.81 -17.18 31.65
N VAL A 10 38.91 -18.17 31.64
CA VAL A 10 38.17 -18.55 30.44
C VAL A 10 37.10 -17.48 30.24
N ALA A 11 37.37 -16.50 29.38
CA ALA A 11 36.35 -15.59 28.89
C ALA A 11 35.39 -16.39 27.99
N LEU A 12 34.23 -16.78 28.53
CA LEU A 12 33.11 -17.22 27.71
C LEU A 12 32.61 -16.00 26.92
N ALA A 13 33.01 -15.91 25.66
CA ALA A 13 32.38 -15.03 24.70
C ALA A 13 30.98 -15.57 24.40
N LEU A 14 29.99 -15.11 25.16
CA LEU A 14 28.58 -15.24 24.80
C LEU A 14 28.35 -14.35 23.57
N LEU A 15 28.44 -14.94 22.39
CA LEU A 15 27.93 -14.34 21.15
C LEU A 15 26.42 -14.13 21.33
N SER A 16 26.02 -12.88 21.48
CA SER A 16 24.63 -12.44 21.39
C SER A 16 24.14 -12.66 19.96
N THR A 17 23.54 -13.82 19.68
CA THR A 17 22.93 -14.15 18.38
C THR A 17 21.46 -13.72 18.26
N THR A 18 20.97 -12.83 19.13
CA THR A 18 19.55 -12.44 19.14
C THR A 18 19.15 -11.43 18.06
N ASP A 19 20.09 -10.79 17.36
CA ASP A 19 19.73 -9.75 16.38
C ASP A 19 19.36 -10.28 14.97
N ALA A 20 19.47 -11.58 14.71
CA ALA A 20 19.26 -12.14 13.37
C ALA A 20 17.90 -12.81 13.14
N MET A 21 17.05 -12.94 14.17
CA MET A 21 15.78 -13.69 14.06
C MET A 21 14.54 -12.83 13.78
N PHE A 22 14.66 -11.50 13.70
CA PHE A 22 13.51 -10.60 13.51
C PHE A 22 13.63 -9.59 12.36
N ASP A 23 14.64 -9.70 11.48
CA ASP A 23 14.66 -9.00 10.18
C ASP A 23 14.25 -9.95 9.05
N SER A 24 13.16 -10.68 9.26
CA SER A 24 12.58 -11.61 8.28
C SER A 24 11.59 -10.87 7.37
N ASN A 25 12.08 -9.95 6.53
CA ASN A 25 11.32 -9.56 5.35
C ASN A 25 11.65 -10.57 4.23
N PRO A 26 10.76 -11.55 3.95
CA PRO A 26 11.01 -12.54 2.92
C PRO A 26 11.28 -11.82 1.59
N VAL A 27 12.36 -12.22 0.93
CA VAL A 27 12.66 -11.74 -0.42
C VAL A 27 11.64 -12.36 -1.36
N CYS A 28 10.58 -11.63 -1.66
CA CYS A 28 9.56 -12.08 -2.62
C CYS A 28 10.11 -11.91 -4.03
N ASP A 29 10.36 -13.02 -4.72
CA ASP A 29 10.85 -13.00 -6.09
C ASP A 29 9.69 -12.99 -7.09
N ALA A 30 9.00 -11.85 -7.18
CA ALA A 30 7.93 -11.66 -8.17
C ALA A 30 8.43 -11.89 -9.61
N ARG A 31 9.72 -11.62 -9.88
CA ARG A 31 10.30 -11.83 -11.20
C ARG A 31 10.33 -13.30 -11.57
N SER A 32 10.79 -14.21 -10.72
CA SER A 32 10.82 -15.65 -11.10
C SER A 32 9.43 -16.20 -11.35
N GLU A 33 8.41 -15.73 -10.64
CA GLU A 33 7.03 -16.11 -10.89
C GLU A 33 6.48 -15.56 -12.21
N ILE A 34 6.71 -14.28 -12.50
CA ILE A 34 6.16 -13.60 -13.69
C ILE A 34 6.94 -13.95 -14.97
N CYS A 35 8.25 -14.12 -14.86
CA CYS A 35 9.17 -14.43 -15.94
C CYS A 35 9.60 -15.92 -15.92
N SER A 36 8.73 -16.82 -15.47
CA SER A 36 9.02 -18.25 -15.28
C SER A 36 9.49 -18.97 -16.55
N SER A 37 9.13 -18.48 -17.74
CA SER A 37 9.61 -19.00 -19.04
C SER A 37 11.00 -18.51 -19.44
N ALA A 38 11.64 -17.63 -18.66
CA ALA A 38 13.00 -17.21 -18.90
C ALA A 38 13.94 -18.40 -18.63
N LYS A 39 14.40 -19.07 -19.70
CA LYS A 39 15.46 -20.09 -19.61
C LYS A 39 16.61 -19.57 -18.75
N LYS A 40 17.28 -20.44 -17.98
CA LYS A 40 18.52 -20.08 -17.25
C LYS A 40 19.45 -19.30 -18.20
N GLY A 41 19.70 -18.01 -17.90
CA GLY A 41 20.49 -17.10 -18.73
C GLY A 41 19.71 -16.08 -19.58
N GLY A 42 18.37 -16.16 -19.61
CA GLY A 42 17.52 -15.20 -20.30
C GLY A 42 17.55 -13.83 -19.64
N LYS A 43 17.88 -12.78 -20.40
CA LYS A 43 17.87 -11.37 -19.96
C LYS A 43 16.45 -10.80 -19.81
N LYS A 44 15.47 -11.63 -19.48
CA LYS A 44 14.07 -11.24 -19.31
C LYS A 44 13.86 -10.61 -17.95
N VAL A 45 13.31 -9.41 -17.90
CA VAL A 45 13.11 -8.62 -16.67
C VAL A 45 11.71 -8.03 -16.65
N LEU A 46 11.27 -7.57 -15.48
CA LEU A 46 10.00 -6.87 -15.33
C LEU A 46 10.10 -5.46 -15.92
N ALA A 47 9.05 -5.06 -16.63
CA ALA A 47 8.85 -3.70 -17.10
C ALA A 47 7.38 -3.29 -16.92
N PRO A 48 7.07 -2.00 -16.73
CA PRO A 48 5.70 -1.56 -16.48
C PRO A 48 4.81 -1.77 -17.69
N LYS A 49 3.55 -2.14 -17.44
CA LYS A 49 2.47 -2.00 -18.43
C LYS A 49 2.21 -0.50 -18.64
N ARG A 50 2.07 -0.08 -19.90
CA ARG A 50 1.93 1.34 -20.29
C ARG A 50 0.74 2.01 -19.61
N ASP A 51 -0.41 1.35 -19.62
CA ASP A 51 -1.74 1.88 -19.31
C ASP A 51 -2.31 1.34 -18.00
N TYR A 52 -1.51 0.65 -17.19
CA TYR A 52 -1.97 0.11 -15.90
C TYR A 52 -2.45 1.21 -14.96
N LYS A 53 -3.67 1.10 -14.44
CA LYS A 53 -4.22 2.04 -13.46
C LYS A 53 -3.85 1.55 -12.07
N ILE A 54 -3.16 2.39 -11.30
CA ILE A 54 -2.77 2.06 -9.93
C ILE A 54 -4.03 2.21 -9.07
N TRP A 55 -4.28 1.21 -8.24
CA TRP A 55 -5.46 1.19 -7.40
C TRP A 55 -5.14 0.68 -6.00
N ALA A 56 -6.02 1.00 -5.06
CA ALA A 56 -5.93 0.60 -3.66
C ALA A 56 -7.32 0.23 -3.12
N ASN A 57 -7.37 -0.55 -2.04
CA ASN A 57 -8.62 -0.98 -1.40
C ASN A 57 -8.53 -0.95 0.14
N GLY A 58 -7.67 -0.12 0.71
CA GLY A 58 -7.53 0.09 2.15
C GLY A 58 -6.81 -1.05 2.87
N CYS A 59 -7.03 -1.17 4.17
CA CYS A 59 -6.27 -2.09 5.03
C CYS A 59 -6.69 -3.59 4.95
N GLY A 60 -7.36 -4.01 3.86
CA GLY A 60 -7.47 -5.42 3.48
C GLY A 60 -8.04 -6.41 4.51
N THR A 61 -8.97 -6.00 5.39
CA THR A 61 -9.54 -6.87 6.44
C THR A 61 -10.22 -8.15 5.91
N GLU A 62 -10.52 -8.23 4.61
CA GLU A 62 -11.10 -9.42 3.97
C GLU A 62 -10.15 -10.64 3.89
N SER A 63 -8.84 -10.44 3.83
CA SER A 63 -7.87 -11.56 3.74
C SER A 63 -7.40 -12.10 5.10
N MET A 64 -7.63 -11.35 6.18
CA MET A 64 -7.20 -11.74 7.53
C MET A 64 -8.35 -12.01 8.50
N GLY A 65 -9.62 -11.80 8.12
CA GLY A 65 -10.77 -12.12 8.97
C GLY A 65 -10.76 -11.41 10.33
N PHE A 66 -9.94 -10.36 10.45
CA PHE A 66 -9.56 -9.73 11.70
C PHE A 66 -9.82 -8.24 11.55
N SER A 67 -11.06 -7.82 11.85
CA SER A 67 -11.39 -6.42 12.16
C SER A 67 -10.83 -6.03 13.53
N VAL A 68 -9.61 -6.45 13.84
CA VAL A 68 -8.95 -6.38 15.16
C VAL A 68 -8.86 -4.96 15.69
N MET A 69 -8.62 -4.03 14.78
CA MET A 69 -8.04 -2.75 15.12
C MET A 69 -8.74 -1.62 14.35
N ALA A 70 -10.07 -1.76 14.15
CA ALA A 70 -10.88 -0.69 13.58
C ALA A 70 -11.43 0.26 14.67
N ASP A 71 -11.31 -0.11 15.94
CA ASP A 71 -11.91 0.57 17.09
C ASP A 71 -10.89 1.25 18.03
N ASP A 72 -9.61 1.34 17.66
CA ASP A 72 -8.55 1.97 18.45
C ASP A 72 -8.30 3.46 18.13
N GLY A 73 -9.15 4.06 17.29
CA GLY A 73 -9.24 5.52 17.09
C GLY A 73 -8.36 6.08 15.96
N THR A 74 -7.24 5.45 15.60
CA THR A 74 -6.33 5.98 14.57
C THR A 74 -6.67 5.46 13.17
N ASP A 75 -7.03 6.37 12.25
CA ASP A 75 -7.30 6.01 10.85
C ASP A 75 -6.01 5.79 10.04
N PHE A 76 -5.65 4.53 9.86
CA PHE A 76 -4.54 4.08 9.02
C PHE A 76 -4.90 3.86 7.54
N THR A 77 -6.16 4.08 7.13
CA THR A 77 -6.64 3.76 5.77
C THR A 77 -5.78 4.40 4.69
N SER A 78 -5.36 5.66 4.89
CA SER A 78 -4.48 6.34 3.94
C SER A 78 -3.13 5.64 3.77
N CYS A 79 -2.55 5.11 4.85
CA CYS A 79 -1.27 4.41 4.81
C CYS A 79 -1.38 3.07 4.08
N CYS A 80 -2.47 2.34 4.30
CA CYS A 80 -2.76 1.11 3.57
C CYS A 80 -2.96 1.38 2.08
N ASN A 81 -3.70 2.43 1.72
CA ASN A 81 -3.88 2.81 0.32
C ASN A 81 -2.55 3.11 -0.38
N TRP A 82 -1.63 3.80 0.31
CA TRP A 82 -0.30 4.07 -0.22
C TRP A 82 0.61 2.84 -0.27
N HIS A 83 0.36 1.83 0.57
CA HIS A 83 1.06 0.55 0.53
C HIS A 83 0.60 -0.30 -0.68
N ASP A 84 -0.70 -0.41 -0.92
CA ASP A 84 -1.28 -1.04 -2.12
C ASP A 84 -0.76 -0.37 -3.40
N ALA A 85 -0.78 0.98 -3.40
CA ALA A 85 -0.26 1.77 -4.50
C ALA A 85 1.23 1.50 -4.74
N CYS A 86 2.02 1.37 -3.68
CA CYS A 86 3.43 1.02 -3.77
C CYS A 86 3.62 -0.37 -4.38
N TYR A 87 2.90 -1.39 -3.90
CA TYR A 87 2.93 -2.75 -4.46
C TYR A 87 2.57 -2.79 -5.94
N SER A 88 1.70 -1.88 -6.38
CA SER A 88 1.29 -1.71 -7.77
C SER A 88 2.33 -1.02 -8.67
N ILE A 89 3.46 -0.55 -8.13
CA ILE A 89 4.57 -0.02 -8.95
C ILE A 89 5.44 -1.18 -9.44
N CYS A 90 5.44 -1.41 -10.75
CA CYS A 90 6.22 -2.48 -11.34
C CYS A 90 7.71 -2.39 -10.99
N GLY A 91 8.27 -3.47 -10.45
CA GLY A 91 9.69 -3.60 -10.11
C GLY A 91 10.14 -2.86 -8.86
N ILE A 92 9.24 -2.22 -8.11
CA ILE A 92 9.60 -1.59 -6.83
C ILE A 92 9.92 -2.66 -5.79
N SER A 93 10.87 -2.41 -4.90
CA SER A 93 11.19 -3.37 -3.83
C SER A 93 10.06 -3.44 -2.81
N LYS A 94 9.61 -4.65 -2.44
CA LYS A 94 8.72 -4.84 -1.28
C LYS A 94 9.27 -4.15 -0.03
N ASN A 95 10.55 -4.31 0.27
CA ASN A 95 11.19 -3.68 1.42
C ASN A 95 11.13 -2.14 1.39
N PHE A 96 11.16 -1.53 0.19
CA PHE A 96 10.91 -0.09 0.05
C PHE A 96 9.48 0.26 0.47
N CYS A 97 8.49 -0.53 0.04
CA CYS A 97 7.09 -0.34 0.42
C CYS A 97 6.87 -0.54 1.92
N GLU A 98 7.44 -1.58 2.54
CA GLU A 98 7.27 -1.83 3.97
C GLU A 98 7.85 -0.72 4.84
N ARG A 99 9.06 -0.24 4.54
CA ARG A 99 9.65 0.87 5.30
C ARG A 99 8.80 2.14 5.21
N ARG A 100 8.20 2.39 4.05
CA ARG A 100 7.33 3.56 3.86
C ARG A 100 6.00 3.39 4.57
N PHE A 101 5.44 2.20 4.55
CA PHE A 101 4.21 1.87 5.26
C PHE A 101 4.38 2.02 6.77
N GLU A 102 5.42 1.40 7.34
CA GLU A 102 5.76 1.54 8.76
C GLU A 102 5.93 3.01 9.16
N LYS A 103 6.67 3.78 8.35
CA LYS A 103 6.83 5.22 8.60
C LYS A 103 5.48 5.94 8.58
N CYS A 104 4.61 5.66 7.61
CA CYS A 104 3.29 6.28 7.51
C CYS A 104 2.45 6.01 8.76
N MET A 105 2.41 4.75 9.23
CA MET A 105 1.67 4.38 10.44
C MET A 105 2.22 5.13 11.66
N LYS A 106 3.54 5.16 11.84
CA LYS A 106 4.18 5.86 12.97
C LYS A 106 3.93 7.37 12.94
N ASP A 107 3.95 7.98 11.75
CA ASP A 107 3.68 9.41 11.59
C ASP A 107 2.24 9.77 11.98
N LYS A 108 1.27 8.86 11.76
CA LYS A 108 -0.14 9.05 12.18
C LYS A 108 -0.31 9.07 13.70
N CYS A 109 0.55 8.37 14.44
CA CYS A 109 0.49 8.33 15.90
C CYS A 109 0.99 9.58 16.61
N ALA A 110 1.61 10.53 15.90
CA ALA A 110 2.20 11.71 16.52
C ALA A 110 1.17 12.68 17.13
N THR A 111 -0.08 12.60 16.67
CA THR A 111 -1.17 13.51 17.07
C THR A 111 -2.25 12.85 17.91
N GLU A 112 -2.07 11.58 18.29
CA GLU A 112 -3.04 10.82 19.08
C GLU A 112 -2.90 11.09 20.58
N ASP A 113 -3.98 10.90 21.34
CA ASP A 113 -4.00 11.11 22.80
C ASP A 113 -3.07 10.13 23.55
N ASP A 114 -2.93 8.89 23.03
CA ASP A 114 -1.92 7.92 23.49
C ASP A 114 -1.00 7.50 22.33
N PRO A 115 0.09 8.27 22.07
CA PRO A 115 1.04 7.97 21.02
C PRO A 115 1.74 6.61 21.20
N LYS A 116 1.88 6.10 22.44
CA LYS A 116 2.58 4.84 22.70
C LYS A 116 1.70 3.64 22.35
N ALA A 117 0.42 3.69 22.74
CA ALA A 117 -0.55 2.67 22.33
C ALA A 117 -0.67 2.64 20.79
N CYS A 118 -0.83 3.80 20.16
CA CYS A 118 -0.87 3.88 18.70
C CYS A 118 0.40 3.34 18.04
N GLN A 119 1.60 3.69 18.54
CA GLN A 119 2.85 3.18 17.98
C GLN A 119 2.97 1.66 18.09
N SER A 120 2.53 1.09 19.21
CA SER A 120 2.50 -0.37 19.39
C SER A 120 1.59 -1.02 18.35
N MET A 121 0.45 -0.39 18.06
CA MET A 121 -0.45 -0.85 17.01
C MET A 121 0.15 -0.71 15.61
N ALA A 122 0.75 0.44 15.32
CA ALA A 122 1.44 0.72 14.06
C ALA A 122 2.53 -0.32 13.77
N ASP A 123 3.26 -0.77 14.79
CA ASP A 123 4.25 -1.84 14.67
C ASP A 123 3.60 -3.19 14.32
N ILE A 124 2.48 -3.56 14.96
CA ILE A 124 1.71 -4.78 14.65
C ILE A 124 1.22 -4.75 13.20
N TYR A 125 0.64 -3.63 12.76
CA TYR A 125 0.21 -3.45 11.39
C TYR A 125 1.36 -3.57 10.39
N ALA A 126 2.50 -2.94 10.67
CA ALA A 126 3.68 -3.00 9.81
C ALA A 126 4.30 -4.41 9.76
N MET A 127 4.16 -5.22 10.81
CA MET A 127 4.63 -6.61 10.83
C MET A 127 3.85 -7.52 9.89
N GLY A 128 2.54 -7.32 9.72
CA GLY A 128 1.69 -8.19 8.90
C GLY A 128 2.20 -8.35 7.46
N PRO A 129 2.30 -7.26 6.67
CA PRO A 129 2.85 -7.32 5.32
C PRO A 129 4.32 -7.77 5.26
N LYS A 130 5.15 -7.41 6.25
CA LYS A 130 6.53 -7.92 6.34
C LYS A 130 6.53 -9.45 6.32
N LEU A 131 5.78 -10.10 7.19
CA LEU A 131 5.80 -11.56 7.32
C LEU A 131 4.98 -12.29 6.23
N MET A 132 3.82 -11.75 5.86
CA MET A 132 2.80 -12.46 5.06
C MET A 132 2.47 -11.77 3.74
N GLY A 133 3.16 -10.69 3.37
CA GLY A 133 2.80 -9.85 2.22
C GLY A 133 3.25 -10.34 0.86
N CYS A 134 4.06 -11.42 0.74
CA CYS A 134 4.56 -11.87 -0.56
C CYS A 134 3.45 -12.20 -1.58
N PRO A 135 2.36 -12.93 -1.24
CA PRO A 135 1.30 -13.21 -2.20
C PRO A 135 0.63 -11.94 -2.73
N ALA A 136 0.34 -10.97 -1.86
CA ALA A 136 -0.25 -9.70 -2.23
C ALA A 136 0.69 -8.86 -3.11
N TYR A 137 1.96 -8.76 -2.71
CA TYR A 137 3.01 -8.08 -3.48
C TYR A 137 3.17 -8.71 -4.87
N THR A 138 3.34 -10.03 -4.95
CA THR A 138 3.53 -10.70 -6.24
C THR A 138 2.29 -10.60 -7.12
N LYS A 139 1.08 -10.65 -6.55
CA LYS A 139 -0.17 -10.42 -7.30
C LYS A 139 -0.19 -9.01 -7.90
N ALA A 140 0.09 -7.98 -7.10
CA ALA A 140 0.15 -6.60 -7.59
C ALA A 140 1.23 -6.43 -8.68
N GLN A 141 2.39 -7.06 -8.52
CA GLN A 141 3.45 -7.08 -9.54
C GLN A 141 3.00 -7.78 -10.84
N LYS A 142 2.25 -8.89 -10.76
CA LYS A 142 1.65 -9.57 -11.94
C LYS A 142 0.65 -8.66 -12.68
N GLU A 143 -0.11 -7.87 -11.93
CA GLU A 143 -1.06 -6.91 -12.50
C GLU A 143 -0.34 -5.72 -13.16
N ALA A 144 0.73 -5.20 -12.55
CA ALA A 144 1.43 -4.00 -13.01
C ALA A 144 2.54 -4.24 -14.06
N CYS A 145 3.14 -5.43 -14.06
CA CYS A 145 4.33 -5.74 -14.86
C CYS A 145 4.04 -6.63 -16.08
N VAL A 146 4.93 -6.52 -17.07
CA VAL A 146 5.12 -7.50 -18.14
C VAL A 146 6.56 -7.98 -18.17
N CYS A 147 6.76 -9.21 -18.61
CA CYS A 147 8.10 -9.78 -18.79
C CYS A 147 8.63 -9.43 -20.19
N VAL A 148 9.75 -8.72 -20.27
CA VAL A 148 10.37 -8.26 -21.53
C VAL A 148 11.87 -8.49 -21.55
N ASP A 149 12.49 -8.42 -22.72
CA ASP A 149 13.96 -8.41 -22.82
C ASP A 149 14.54 -7.12 -22.23
N LYS A 150 15.73 -7.21 -21.60
CA LYS A 150 16.39 -6.08 -20.91
C LYS A 150 16.54 -4.83 -21.79
N ASP A 151 16.77 -4.99 -23.10
CA ASP A 151 16.89 -3.88 -24.05
C ASP A 151 15.56 -3.13 -24.28
N LYS A 152 14.41 -3.73 -23.95
CA LYS A 152 13.08 -3.12 -24.07
C LYS A 152 12.63 -2.34 -22.85
N VAL A 153 13.33 -2.47 -21.71
CA VAL A 153 12.91 -1.84 -20.44
C VAL A 153 12.86 -0.33 -20.55
N ALA A 154 13.88 0.30 -21.13
CA ALA A 154 13.93 1.76 -21.28
C ALA A 154 12.74 2.28 -22.09
N ALA A 155 12.41 1.61 -23.21
CA ALA A 155 11.25 1.96 -24.03
C ALA A 155 9.93 1.76 -23.27
N LYS A 156 9.79 0.71 -22.46
CA LYS A 156 8.59 0.48 -21.64
C LYS A 156 8.42 1.52 -20.53
N ASN A 157 9.51 1.88 -19.85
CA ASN A 157 9.50 2.95 -18.84
C ASN A 157 9.13 4.30 -19.48
N ARG A 158 9.73 4.64 -20.63
CA ARG A 158 9.37 5.84 -21.38
C ARG A 158 7.89 5.87 -21.76
N ALA A 159 7.38 4.83 -22.40
CA ALA A 159 5.99 4.77 -22.84
C ALA A 159 5.00 4.87 -21.65
N ARG A 160 5.33 4.25 -20.51
CA ARG A 160 4.54 4.39 -19.29
C ARG A 160 4.58 5.83 -18.73
N LEU A 161 5.74 6.46 -18.73
CA LEU A 161 5.91 7.82 -18.24
C LEU A 161 5.16 8.83 -19.12
N GLU A 162 5.29 8.72 -20.44
CA GLU A 162 4.53 9.53 -21.40
C GLU A 162 3.03 9.40 -21.15
N TYR A 163 2.51 8.18 -21.08
CA TYR A 163 1.09 7.93 -20.79
C TYR A 163 0.63 8.55 -19.46
N PHE A 164 1.44 8.43 -18.41
CA PHE A 164 1.10 8.99 -17.10
C PHE A 164 1.10 10.53 -17.11
N LEU A 165 2.09 11.16 -17.74
CA LEU A 165 2.21 12.62 -17.78
C LEU A 165 1.20 13.27 -18.71
N GLU A 166 0.81 12.60 -19.80
CA GLU A 166 -0.28 13.06 -20.66
C GLU A 166 -1.60 13.13 -19.89
N ALA A 167 -1.87 12.14 -19.03
CA ALA A 167 -3.13 12.08 -18.27
C ALA A 167 -3.14 12.93 -17.00
N HIS A 168 -1.99 13.09 -16.32
CA HIS A 168 -1.94 13.65 -14.96
C HIS A 168 -0.82 14.69 -14.74
N GLY A 169 0.09 14.86 -15.69
CA GLY A 169 1.41 15.47 -15.48
C GLY A 169 1.50 16.99 -15.58
N THR A 170 0.40 17.74 -15.43
CA THR A 170 0.44 19.20 -15.50
C THR A 170 1.44 19.76 -14.47
N GLY A 171 2.45 20.50 -14.93
CA GLY A 171 3.52 21.02 -14.05
C GLY A 171 4.57 19.98 -13.62
N ALA A 172 4.67 18.86 -14.32
CA ALA A 172 5.79 17.92 -14.19
C ALA A 172 7.02 18.37 -15.00
N ASP A 173 8.20 17.87 -14.60
CA ASP A 173 9.41 17.91 -15.42
C ASP A 173 9.18 17.11 -16.72
N SER A 174 9.99 17.35 -17.75
CA SER A 174 9.86 16.63 -19.02
C SER A 174 10.15 15.13 -18.87
N VAL A 175 9.66 14.32 -19.82
CA VAL A 175 9.91 12.87 -19.86
C VAL A 175 11.41 12.58 -19.84
N ASP A 176 12.20 13.33 -20.61
CA ASP A 176 13.65 13.12 -20.72
C ASP A 176 14.39 13.49 -19.42
N ASP A 177 14.01 14.61 -18.79
CA ASP A 177 14.61 15.05 -17.52
C ASP A 177 14.34 14.04 -16.40
N LEU A 178 13.10 13.53 -16.33
CA LEU A 178 12.71 12.53 -15.33
C LEU A 178 13.46 11.21 -15.54
N LEU A 179 13.56 10.73 -16.79
CA LEU A 179 14.30 9.49 -17.09
C LEU A 179 15.80 9.66 -16.82
N ALA A 180 16.38 10.82 -17.08
CA ALA A 180 17.78 11.10 -16.76
C ALA A 180 18.01 11.16 -15.24
N LYS A 181 17.16 11.88 -14.50
CA LYS A 181 17.23 12.03 -13.03
C LYS A 181 17.07 10.72 -12.28
N TYR A 182 16.26 9.80 -12.81
CA TYR A 182 15.93 8.53 -12.18
C TYR A 182 16.47 7.30 -12.92
N ALA A 183 17.52 7.44 -13.71
CA ALA A 183 18.16 6.32 -14.41
C ALA A 183 18.48 5.16 -13.45
N GLY A 184 17.92 3.97 -13.72
CA GLY A 184 18.05 2.78 -12.87
C GLY A 184 17.23 2.79 -11.58
N LYS A 185 16.43 3.84 -11.35
CA LYS A 185 15.52 4.04 -10.20
C LYS A 185 14.11 4.37 -10.66
N GLU A 186 13.72 3.93 -11.85
CA GLU A 186 12.44 4.23 -12.50
C GLU A 186 11.22 3.78 -11.66
N PRO A 187 11.23 2.64 -10.94
CA PRO A 187 10.15 2.33 -10.01
C PRO A 187 9.98 3.40 -8.92
N THR A 188 11.08 3.94 -8.39
CA THR A 188 11.02 5.03 -7.39
C THR A 188 10.51 6.33 -8.02
N MET A 189 10.84 6.59 -9.28
CA MET A 189 10.29 7.72 -10.05
C MET A 189 8.76 7.62 -10.15
N PHE A 190 8.22 6.48 -10.58
CA PHE A 190 6.78 6.30 -10.71
C PHE A 190 6.06 6.44 -9.37
N PHE A 191 6.63 5.91 -8.29
CA PHE A 191 6.08 6.10 -6.95
C PHE A 191 6.05 7.58 -6.53
N ARG A 192 7.12 8.34 -6.82
CA ARG A 192 7.19 9.78 -6.52
C ARG A 192 6.23 10.60 -7.38
N LEU A 193 6.09 10.27 -8.65
CA LEU A 193 5.10 10.89 -9.54
C LEU A 193 3.69 10.65 -9.02
N LEU A 194 3.36 9.40 -8.64
CA LEU A 194 2.07 9.12 -8.02
C LEU A 194 1.86 9.94 -6.73
N SER A 195 2.89 10.08 -5.89
CA SER A 195 2.83 10.93 -4.70
C SER A 195 2.61 12.42 -5.02
N LYS A 196 3.14 12.91 -6.15
CA LYS A 196 2.94 14.29 -6.62
C LYS A 196 1.57 14.50 -7.26
N PHE A 197 1.00 13.45 -7.85
CA PHE A 197 -0.29 13.45 -8.56
C PHE A 197 -1.22 12.40 -7.95
N PRO A 198 -1.70 12.61 -6.70
CA PRO A 198 -2.46 11.62 -5.95
C PRO A 198 -3.80 11.25 -6.60
N ASP A 199 -4.38 12.13 -7.42
CA ASP A 199 -5.63 11.86 -8.15
C ASP A 199 -5.48 10.72 -9.19
N ALA A 200 -4.26 10.34 -9.54
CA ALA A 200 -3.99 9.18 -10.38
C ALA A 200 -4.16 7.83 -9.64
N LEU A 201 -4.29 7.84 -8.31
CA LEU A 201 -4.55 6.67 -7.49
C LEU A 201 -6.06 6.39 -7.44
N VAL A 202 -6.48 5.24 -7.97
CA VAL A 202 -7.88 4.81 -7.92
C VAL A 202 -8.17 4.09 -6.61
N ILE A 203 -8.96 4.70 -5.73
CA ILE A 203 -9.47 4.01 -4.55
C ILE A 203 -10.69 3.19 -4.96
N LYS A 204 -10.59 1.86 -4.89
CA LYS A 204 -11.78 1.00 -5.05
C LYS A 204 -12.57 1.06 -3.76
N GLU A 205 -13.82 1.50 -3.86
CA GLU A 205 -14.75 1.47 -2.73
C GLU A 205 -14.85 0.04 -2.16
N LYS A 206 -15.09 -0.06 -0.85
CA LYS A 206 -15.42 -1.34 -0.22
C LYS A 206 -16.61 -1.95 -0.96
N VAL A 207 -16.49 -3.20 -1.40
CA VAL A 207 -17.64 -3.94 -1.89
C VAL A 207 -18.59 -4.07 -0.71
N LYS A 208 -19.75 -3.39 -0.77
CA LYS A 208 -20.75 -3.47 0.30
C LYS A 208 -21.15 -4.93 0.46
N THR A 209 -21.06 -5.46 1.67
CA THR A 209 -21.58 -6.78 1.96
C THR A 209 -23.08 -6.82 1.69
N ASP A 210 -23.63 -8.00 1.39
CA ASP A 210 -25.07 -8.13 1.14
C ASP A 210 -25.91 -7.55 2.29
N LYS A 211 -25.43 -7.70 3.53
CA LYS A 211 -26.06 -7.14 4.74
C LYS A 211 -26.01 -5.61 4.78
N GLU A 212 -24.88 -5.00 4.46
CA GLU A 212 -24.78 -3.52 4.38
C GLU A 212 -25.62 -2.97 3.23
N SER A 213 -25.67 -3.67 2.11
CA SER A 213 -26.54 -3.29 0.99
C SER A 213 -28.03 -3.37 1.35
N MET A 214 -28.41 -4.38 2.14
CA MET A 214 -29.78 -4.57 2.63
C MET A 214 -30.16 -3.50 3.66
N PHE A 215 -29.24 -3.16 4.58
CA PHE A 215 -29.47 -2.14 5.59
C PHE A 215 -29.62 -0.74 4.97
N GLU A 216 -28.83 -0.42 3.95
CA GLU A 216 -28.95 0.84 3.23
C GLU A 216 -30.23 0.93 2.39
N ARG A 217 -30.68 -0.18 1.79
CA ARG A 217 -32.01 -0.23 1.13
C ARG A 217 -33.11 0.03 2.14
N LEU A 218 -33.06 -0.63 3.30
CA LEU A 218 -34.06 -0.45 4.37
C LEU A 218 -34.10 0.98 4.90
N LYS A 219 -32.94 1.61 5.15
CA LYS A 219 -32.88 3.03 5.54
C LYS A 219 -33.51 3.94 4.50
N LYS A 220 -33.25 3.67 3.22
CA LYS A 220 -33.77 4.47 2.11
C LYS A 220 -35.28 4.34 1.98
N ASP A 221 -35.81 3.14 2.20
CA ASP A 221 -37.26 2.89 2.21
C ASP A 221 -37.94 3.61 3.39
N ILE A 222 -37.35 3.55 4.58
CA ILE A 222 -37.84 4.29 5.77
C ILE A 222 -37.80 5.81 5.56
N ALA A 223 -36.74 6.33 4.93
CA ALA A 223 -36.64 7.76 4.63
C ALA A 223 -37.73 8.20 3.63
N LYS A 224 -38.02 7.36 2.64
CA LYS A 224 -39.04 7.61 1.63
C LYS A 224 -40.46 7.56 2.19
N GLU A 225 -40.74 6.66 3.14
CA GLU A 225 -42.03 6.64 3.86
C GLU A 225 -42.21 7.87 4.75
N LYS A 226 -41.13 8.40 5.33
CA LYS A 226 -41.17 9.64 6.13
C LYS A 226 -41.38 10.90 5.29
N GLU A 227 -40.82 10.96 4.08
CA GLU A 227 -41.09 12.06 3.14
C GLU A 227 -42.52 11.99 2.59
N ALA A 228 -43.05 10.79 2.35
CA ALA A 228 -44.43 10.61 1.85
C ALA A 228 -45.52 10.86 2.91
N SER A 229 -45.15 11.03 4.18
CA SER A 229 -46.06 11.33 5.29
C SER A 229 -45.93 12.74 5.85
N ALA A 230 -45.15 13.61 5.20
CA ALA A 230 -45.12 15.04 5.52
C ALA A 230 -46.47 15.67 5.13
N PRO A 231 -47.18 16.36 6.04
CA PRO A 231 -48.46 16.98 5.73
C PRO A 231 -48.28 18.21 4.83
N ASP A 232 -49.11 18.32 3.79
CA ASP A 232 -49.19 19.50 2.93
C ASP A 232 -49.76 20.69 3.74
N ASP A 233 -48.96 21.74 3.91
CA ASP A 233 -49.44 23.05 4.38
C ASP A 233 -50.31 23.67 3.26
N GLU A 234 -51.61 23.39 3.29
CA GLU A 234 -52.59 23.98 2.37
C GLU A 234 -53.03 25.37 2.86
N ILE A 235 -52.78 26.35 2.01
CA ILE A 235 -53.17 27.76 2.08
C ILE A 235 -54.68 27.89 2.25
N VAL A 236 -55.15 28.55 3.33
CA VAL A 236 -56.53 29.04 3.42
C VAL A 236 -56.54 30.55 3.22
N GLU A 237 -56.71 30.97 1.96
CA GLU A 237 -57.26 32.28 1.58
C GLU A 237 -58.70 32.00 1.08
N HIS A 238 -59.74 32.53 1.72
CA HIS A 238 -60.59 33.66 1.27
C HIS A 238 -62.04 33.37 1.77
N ILE A 239 -62.98 34.27 2.13
CA ILE A 239 -63.40 35.61 1.67
C ILE A 239 -64.35 36.22 2.76
N GLU A 240 -64.48 37.55 2.71
CA GLU A 240 -65.35 38.47 3.48
C GLU A 240 -66.87 38.13 3.55
N LEU A 241 -67.51 38.67 4.60
CA LEU A 241 -68.93 39.09 4.64
C LEU A 241 -69.03 40.45 5.35
#